data_AF-R7Z7Q4-F1
#
_entry.id   AF-R7Z7Q4-F1
#
_cell.length_a   1.000
_cell.length_b   1.000
_cell.length_c   1.000
_cell.angle_alpha   90.00
_cell.angle_beta   90.00
_cell.angle_gamma   90.00
#
_symmetry.space_group_name_H-M   'P 1'
#
loop_
_entity.id
_entity.type
_entity.pdbx_description
1 polymer ?
#
loop_
_entity_poly.entity_id
_entity_poly.type
_entity_poly.pdbx_seq_one_letter_code
_entity_poly.pdbx_strand_id
1 'polypeptide(L)'
;MSKLYYLIFICIHLVLTLLMIYDFFPKLINIIDIPQNLLMYLMLCTFLLGLLVGGKRKDTNKTDLYVNIASMSYLIIVVFVLTILGGVSQVGISIKSPFTWIIVAVALFEILRKNKKIRFKDKYKTL
;
A
#
# COMPACT_ATOMS: atom_id res chain seq x y z
N MET A 1 18.24 -1.49 -11.97
CA MET A 1 17.55 -1.74 -10.68
C MET A 1 18.41 -2.73 -9.89
N SER A 2 18.82 -2.44 -8.66
CA SER A 2 19.59 -3.42 -7.86
C SER A 2 18.66 -4.56 -7.43
N LYS A 3 19.14 -5.81 -7.50
CA LYS A 3 18.37 -7.01 -7.08
C LYS A 3 17.83 -6.87 -5.64
N LEU A 4 18.59 -6.20 -4.79
CA LEU A 4 18.23 -5.88 -3.40
C LEU A 4 16.93 -5.09 -3.27
N TYR A 5 16.69 -4.10 -4.14
CA TYR A 5 15.48 -3.28 -4.09
C TYR A 5 14.22 -4.11 -4.37
N TYR A 6 14.27 -5.00 -5.37
CA TYR A 6 13.16 -5.89 -5.67
C TYR A 6 12.88 -6.88 -4.54
N LEU A 7 13.92 -7.40 -3.90
CA LEU A 7 13.77 -8.30 -2.76
C LEU A 7 13.06 -7.58 -1.60
N ILE A 8 13.49 -6.36 -1.25
CA ILE A 8 12.84 -5.53 -0.23
C ILE A 8 11.38 -5.24 -0.61
N PHE A 9 11.12 -4.89 -1.88
CA PHE A 9 9.77 -4.62 -2.37
C PHE A 9 8.84 -5.83 -2.22
N ILE A 10 9.30 -7.02 -2.60
CA ILE A 10 8.54 -8.27 -2.46
C ILE A 10 8.30 -8.59 -0.98
N CYS A 11 9.32 -8.44 -0.12
CA CYS A 11 9.17 -8.64 1.32
C CYS A 11 8.12 -7.70 1.93
N ILE A 12 8.11 -6.42 1.54
CA ILE A 12 7.11 -5.45 2.02
C ILE A 12 5.70 -5.92 1.65
N HIS A 13 5.48 -6.34 0.39
CA HIS A 13 4.16 -6.80 -0.05
C HIS A 13 3.72 -8.07 0.69
N LEU A 14 4.64 -9.00 0.91
CA LEU A 14 4.35 -10.25 1.61
C LEU A 14 3.97 -9.98 3.09
N VAL A 15 4.77 -9.18 3.79
CA VAL A 15 4.51 -8.80 5.18
C VAL A 15 3.20 -8.02 5.29
N LEU A 16 2.94 -7.09 4.36
CA LEU A 16 1.71 -6.30 4.32
C LEU A 16 0.47 -7.17 4.10
N THR A 17 0.53 -8.13 3.16
CA THR A 17 -0.56 -9.08 2.92
C THR A 17 -0.80 -9.97 4.14
N LEU A 18 0.26 -10.42 4.82
CA LEU A 18 0.11 -11.17 6.07
C LEU A 18 -0.55 -10.31 7.15
N LEU A 19 -0.14 -9.05 7.29
CA LEU A 19 -0.75 -8.12 8.24
C LEU A 19 -2.24 -7.88 7.94
N MET A 20 -2.62 -7.78 6.66
CA MET A 20 -4.01 -7.70 6.24
C MET A 20 -4.79 -8.98 6.57
N ILE A 21 -4.21 -10.16 6.39
CA ILE A 21 -4.85 -11.43 6.79
C ILE A 21 -5.10 -11.44 8.30
N TYR A 22 -4.12 -11.02 9.11
CA TYR A 22 -4.26 -10.92 10.56
C TYR A 22 -5.37 -9.93 10.97
N ASP A 23 -5.47 -8.79 10.27
CA ASP A 23 -6.52 -7.79 10.51
C ASP A 23 -7.92 -8.29 10.10
N PHE A 24 -8.04 -8.99 8.97
CA PHE A 24 -9.32 -9.49 8.45
C PHE A 24 -9.79 -10.78 9.13
N PHE A 25 -8.86 -11.59 9.64
CA PHE A 25 -9.12 -12.89 10.25
C PHE A 25 -8.41 -13.02 11.61
N PRO A 26 -8.85 -12.26 12.63
CA PRO A 26 -8.26 -12.29 13.97
C PRO A 26 -8.33 -13.69 14.62
N LYS A 27 -9.27 -14.54 14.19
CA LYS A 27 -9.36 -15.94 14.65
C LYS A 27 -8.18 -16.81 14.18
N LEU A 28 -7.54 -16.47 13.07
CA LEU A 28 -6.35 -17.19 12.58
C LEU A 28 -5.12 -16.93 13.46
N ILE A 29 -5.10 -15.82 14.21
CA ILE A 29 -4.01 -15.48 15.15
C ILE A 29 -3.86 -16.55 16.23
N ASN A 30 -4.96 -17.12 16.71
CA ASN A 30 -4.90 -18.17 17.72
C ASN A 30 -4.47 -19.53 17.14
N ILE A 31 -4.47 -19.69 15.82
CA ILE A 31 -4.04 -20.91 15.13
C ILE A 31 -2.58 -20.79 14.70
N ILE A 32 -2.17 -19.59 14.31
CA ILE A 32 -0.82 -19.28 13.87
C ILE A 32 -0.10 -18.63 15.05
N ASP A 33 0.76 -19.41 15.72
CA ASP A 33 1.53 -19.07 16.93
C ASP A 33 2.56 -17.93 16.75
N ILE A 34 2.38 -17.08 15.74
CA ILE A 34 3.20 -15.92 15.43
C ILE A 34 2.56 -14.67 16.05
N PRO A 35 3.26 -13.97 16.96
CA PRO A 35 2.73 -12.78 17.60
C PRO A 35 2.56 -11.64 16.61
N GLN A 36 1.37 -11.01 16.60
CA GLN A 36 1.05 -9.88 15.73
C GLN A 36 2.04 -8.71 15.86
N ASN A 37 2.55 -8.47 17.08
CA ASN A 37 3.50 -7.40 17.35
C ASN A 37 4.80 -7.59 16.55
N LEU A 38 5.27 -8.83 16.39
CA LEU A 38 6.46 -9.14 15.61
C LEU A 38 6.27 -8.77 14.13
N LEU A 39 5.12 -9.12 13.57
CA LEU A 39 4.75 -8.76 12.20
C LEU A 39 4.66 -7.25 11.99
N MET A 40 4.13 -6.52 12.98
CA MET A 40 4.07 -5.06 12.94
C MET A 40 5.48 -4.43 12.96
N TYR A 41 6.37 -4.89 13.85
CA TYR A 41 7.77 -4.44 13.87
C TYR A 41 8.50 -4.79 12.57
N LEU A 42 8.25 -5.97 12.02
CA LEU A 42 8.83 -6.39 10.74
C LEU A 42 8.37 -5.50 9.58
N MET A 43 7.09 -5.13 9.54
CA MET A 43 6.57 -4.19 8.56
C MET A 43 7.22 -2.81 8.70
N LEU A 44 7.36 -2.31 9.93
CA LEU A 44 8.01 -1.03 10.18
C LEU A 44 9.47 -1.04 9.73
N CYS A 45 10.23 -2.07 10.11
CA CYS A 45 11.63 -2.22 9.72
C CYS A 45 11.80 -2.32 8.20
N THR A 46 10.99 -3.15 7.53
CA THR A 46 11.07 -3.32 6.07
C THR A 46 10.65 -2.05 5.32
N PHE A 47 9.65 -1.33 5.81
CA PHE A 47 9.25 -0.04 5.24
C PHE A 47 10.36 1.03 5.39
N LEU A 48 10.95 1.16 6.57
CA LEU A 48 12.07 2.08 6.82
C LEU A 48 13.28 1.75 5.95
N LEU A 49 13.63 0.46 5.82
CA LEU A 49 14.67 0.00 4.91
C LEU A 49 14.33 0.35 3.45
N GLY A 50 13.07 0.17 3.04
CA GLY A 50 12.58 0.56 1.72
C GLY A 50 12.77 2.04 1.44
N LEU A 51 12.49 2.92 2.40
CA LEU A 51 12.70 4.36 2.29
C LEU A 51 14.19 4.72 2.17
N LEU A 52 15.04 4.12 3.01
CA LEU A 52 16.49 4.38 3.02
C LEU A 52 17.16 3.92 1.71
N VAL A 53 16.74 2.77 1.18
CA VAL A 53 17.27 2.22 -0.09
C VAL A 53 16.65 2.94 -1.30
N GLY A 54 15.37 3.30 -1.24
CA GLY A 54 14.63 3.99 -2.29
C GLY A 54 15.00 5.47 -2.46
N GLY A 55 15.35 6.16 -1.37
CA GLY A 55 15.70 7.59 -1.38
C GLY A 55 16.91 7.97 -2.24
N LYS A 56 17.70 7.00 -2.71
CA LYS A 56 18.83 7.22 -3.63
C LYS A 56 18.42 7.36 -5.10
N ARG A 57 17.15 7.18 -5.47
CA ARG A 57 16.69 7.32 -6.87
C ARG A 57 16.18 8.72 -7.17
N LYS A 58 16.98 9.48 -7.93
CA LYS A 58 16.65 10.83 -8.42
C LYS A 58 15.95 10.85 -9.79
N ASP A 59 15.76 9.71 -10.45
CA ASP A 59 15.15 9.65 -11.78
C ASP A 59 13.77 9.01 -11.78
N THR A 60 12.75 9.89 -11.85
CA THR A 60 11.34 9.53 -12.05
C THR A 60 11.12 9.04 -13.49
N ASN A 61 11.50 7.80 -13.78
CA ASN A 61 11.22 7.17 -15.06
C ASN A 61 9.78 6.65 -15.12
N LYS A 62 9.18 6.64 -16.33
CA LYS A 62 7.80 6.16 -16.56
C LYS A 62 7.53 4.74 -16.01
N THR A 63 8.57 3.91 -15.93
CA THR A 63 8.51 2.57 -15.33
C THR A 63 8.13 2.56 -13.85
N ASP A 64 8.51 3.60 -13.09
CA ASP A 64 8.16 3.72 -11.66
C ASP A 64 6.69 4.05 -11.44
N LEU A 65 6.04 4.71 -12.42
CA LEU A 65 4.60 4.96 -12.38
C LEU A 65 3.80 3.66 -12.57
N TYR A 66 4.19 2.81 -13.53
CA TYR A 66 3.52 1.51 -13.74
C TYR A 66 3.67 0.58 -12.53
N VAL A 67 4.85 0.54 -11.90
CA VAL A 67 5.08 -0.26 -10.70
C VAL A 67 4.24 0.24 -9.51
N ASN A 68 4.12 1.56 -9.34
CA ASN A 68 3.24 2.13 -8.30
C ASN A 68 1.76 1.82 -8.55
N ILE A 69 1.30 1.94 -9.80
CA ILE A 69 -0.09 1.61 -10.16
C ILE A 69 -0.35 0.12 -9.92
N ALA A 70 0.58 -0.76 -10.29
CA ALA A 70 0.47 -2.20 -10.05
C ALA A 70 0.47 -2.55 -8.55
N SER A 71 1.25 -1.84 -7.73
CA SER A 71 1.25 -2.01 -6.28
C SER A 71 -0.09 -1.58 -5.66
N MET A 72 -0.62 -0.43 -6.06
CA MET A 72 -1.94 0.02 -5.61
C MET A 72 -3.06 -0.95 -6.03
N SER A 73 -3.05 -1.42 -7.28
CA SER A 73 -4.07 -2.37 -7.74
C SER A 73 -3.96 -3.71 -7.01
N TYR A 74 -2.75 -4.19 -6.75
CA TYR A 74 -2.52 -5.39 -5.93
C TYR A 74 -3.17 -5.25 -4.54
N LEU A 75 -2.97 -4.14 -3.84
CA LEU A 75 -3.56 -3.95 -2.51
C LEU A 75 -5.09 -3.92 -2.55
N ILE A 76 -5.68 -3.29 -3.57
CA ILE A 76 -7.13 -3.29 -3.77
C ILE A 76 -7.64 -4.72 -3.99
N ILE A 77 -6.96 -5.51 -4.81
CA ILE A 77 -7.31 -6.91 -5.07
C ILE A 77 -7.21 -7.73 -3.78
N VAL A 78 -6.14 -7.58 -3.00
CA VAL A 78 -5.98 -8.29 -1.72
C VAL A 78 -7.13 -7.97 -0.77
N VAL A 79 -7.45 -6.69 -0.57
CA VAL A 79 -8.58 -6.28 0.28
C VAL A 79 -9.89 -6.87 -0.23
N PHE A 80 -10.13 -6.85 -1.54
CA PHE A 80 -11.34 -7.39 -2.15
C PHE A 80 -11.45 -8.91 -1.94
N VAL A 81 -10.37 -9.65 -2.18
CA VAL A 81 -10.29 -11.10 -1.98
C VAL A 81 -10.52 -11.45 -0.51
N LEU A 82 -9.84 -10.77 0.42
CA LEU A 82 -10.02 -11.00 1.87
C LEU A 82 -11.45 -10.69 2.32
N THR A 83 -12.09 -9.67 1.74
CA THR A 83 -13.49 -9.34 2.03
C THR A 83 -14.46 -10.40 1.53
N ILE A 84 -14.26 -10.92 0.30
CA ILE A 84 -15.11 -12.00 -0.27
C ILE A 84 -14.96 -13.30 0.52
N LEU A 85 -13.75 -13.60 1.02
CA LEU A 85 -13.46 -14.74 1.89
C LEU A 85 -14.15 -14.65 3.27
N GLY A 86 -14.94 -13.60 3.53
CA GLY A 86 -15.66 -13.40 4.79
C GLY A 86 -14.81 -12.74 5.87
N GLY A 87 -13.64 -12.21 5.51
CA GLY A 87 -12.79 -11.44 6.42
C GLY A 87 -13.46 -10.12 6.80
N VAL A 88 -13.39 -9.79 8.08
CA VAL A 88 -13.89 -8.53 8.62
C VAL A 88 -12.71 -7.81 9.27
N SER A 89 -12.20 -6.77 8.61
CA SER A 89 -11.14 -5.91 9.16
C SER A 89 -11.55 -5.38 10.53
N GLN A 90 -10.76 -5.70 11.57
CA GLN A 90 -10.97 -5.19 12.92
C GLN A 90 -10.51 -3.74 13.06
N VAL A 91 -9.48 -3.34 12.31
CA VAL A 91 -8.89 -1.99 12.36
C VAL A 91 -9.71 -0.97 11.55
N GLY A 92 -10.82 -1.39 10.94
CA GLY A 92 -11.88 -0.50 10.44
C GLY A 92 -11.85 -0.23 8.93
N ILE A 93 -11.00 -0.93 8.17
CA ILE A 93 -11.02 -0.91 6.70
C ILE A 93 -11.98 -1.99 6.21
N SER A 94 -13.26 -1.78 6.48
CA SER A 94 -14.34 -2.62 5.96
C SER A 94 -15.16 -1.84 4.95
N ILE A 95 -15.69 -2.51 3.92
CA ILE A 95 -16.64 -1.90 2.97
C ILE A 95 -17.88 -1.36 3.71
N LYS A 96 -18.24 -2.01 4.83
CA LYS A 96 -19.33 -1.58 5.71
C LYS A 96 -18.96 -0.43 6.64
N SER A 97 -17.67 -0.13 6.78
CA SER A 97 -17.20 0.96 7.62
C SER A 97 -17.25 2.29 6.85
N PRO A 98 -17.97 3.31 7.35
CA PRO A 98 -18.00 4.63 6.71
C PRO A 98 -16.62 5.30 6.67
N PHE A 99 -15.70 4.92 7.57
CA PHE A 99 -14.32 5.42 7.60
C PHE A 99 -13.53 5.06 6.33
N THR A 100 -13.75 3.88 5.75
CA THR A 100 -13.09 3.43 4.51
C THR A 100 -13.40 4.36 3.35
N TRP A 101 -14.67 4.79 3.23
CA TRP A 101 -15.12 5.69 2.17
C TRP A 101 -14.55 7.10 2.33
N ILE A 102 -14.32 7.56 3.55
CA ILE A 102 -13.65 8.84 3.82
C ILE A 102 -12.20 8.79 3.34
N ILE A 103 -11.47 7.72 3.65
CA ILE A 103 -10.08 7.55 3.21
C ILE A 103 -10.00 7.49 1.68
N VAL A 104 -10.90 6.74 1.04
CA VAL A 104 -11.00 6.67 -0.43
C VAL A 104 -11.32 8.04 -1.02
N ALA A 105 -12.25 8.80 -0.43
CA ALA A 105 -12.59 10.15 -0.89
C ALA A 105 -11.40 11.11 -0.78
N VAL A 106 -10.63 11.04 0.31
CA VAL A 106 -9.40 11.85 0.49
C VAL A 106 -8.34 11.46 -0.54
N ALA A 107 -8.11 10.16 -0.76
CA ALA A 107 -7.16 9.68 -1.76
C ALA A 107 -7.56 10.11 -3.19
N LEU A 108 -8.84 10.01 -3.54
CA LEU A 108 -9.37 10.52 -4.81
C LEU A 108 -9.19 12.04 -4.92
N PHE A 109 -9.45 12.78 -3.84
CA PHE A 109 -9.25 14.22 -3.81
C PHE A 109 -7.79 14.62 -4.03
N GLU A 110 -6.84 13.90 -3.43
CA GLU A 110 -5.42 14.11 -3.68
C GLU A 110 -5.03 13.84 -5.14
N ILE A 111 -5.52 12.75 -5.73
CA ILE A 111 -5.27 12.41 -7.13
C ILE A 111 -5.82 13.52 -8.06
N LEU A 112 -7.05 13.97 -7.82
CA LEU A 112 -7.67 15.06 -8.58
C LEU A 112 -6.89 16.37 -8.44
N ARG A 113 -6.42 16.69 -7.24
CA ARG A 113 -5.59 17.88 -6.97
C ARG A 113 -4.24 17.80 -7.67
N LYS A 114 -3.62 16.61 -7.70
CA LYS A 114 -2.36 16.35 -8.39
C LYS A 114 -2.52 16.50 -9.91
N ASN A 115 -3.62 15.99 -10.47
CA ASN A 115 -3.97 16.18 -11.89
C ASN A 115 -4.21 17.65 -12.26
N LYS A 116 -4.84 18.44 -11.40
CA LYS A 116 -4.96 19.90 -11.61
C LYS A 116 -3.60 20.60 -11.63
N LYS A 117 -2.67 20.23 -10.74
CA LYS A 117 -1.31 20.79 -10.72
C LYS A 117 -0.49 20.45 -11.96
N ILE A 118 -0.65 19.23 -12.50
CA ILE A 118 0.04 18.80 -13.73
C ILE A 118 -0.48 19.61 -14.94
N ARG A 119 -1.81 19.75 -15.08
CA ARG A 119 -2.40 20.57 -16.17
C ARG A 119 -2.05 22.05 -16.07
N PHE A 120 -1.89 22.59 -14.86
CA PHE A 120 -1.42 23.96 -14.68
C PHE A 120 0.05 24.12 -15.09
N LYS A 121 0.92 23.17 -14.72
CA LYS A 121 2.36 23.26 -15.02
C LYS A 121 2.66 23.15 -16.52
N ASP A 122 1.85 22.41 -17.28
CA ASP A 122 1.98 22.34 -18.75
C ASP A 122 1.55 23.63 -19.46
N LYS A 123 0.59 24.37 -18.89
CA LYS A 123 0.06 25.61 -19.48
C LYS A 123 1.02 26.81 -19.35
N TYR A 124 1.94 26.79 -18.38
CA TYR A 124 2.93 27.85 -18.16
C TYR A 124 4.34 27.49 -18.67
N LYS A 125 4.51 26.32 -19.28
CA LYS A 125 5.77 25.93 -19.95
C LYS A 125 5.75 26.23 -21.46
N THR A 126 4.62 26.76 -21.95
CA THR A 126 4.34 27.08 -23.36
C THR A 126 4.06 28.57 -23.59
N LEU A 127 4.21 29.39 -22.56
CA LEU A 127 4.29 30.86 -22.62
C LEU A 127 5.72 31.27 -22.27
#